data_AF-A0A4S4DM09-F1
#
_entry.id   AF-A0A4S4DM09-F1
#
_cell.length_a   1.000
_cell.length_b   1.000
_cell.length_c   1.000
_cell.angle_alpha   90.00
_cell.angle_beta   90.00
_cell.angle_gamma   90.00
#
_symmetry.space_group_name_H-M   'P 1'
#
loop_
_entity.id
_entity.type
_entity.pdbx_description
1 polymer ?
#
loop_
_entity_poly.entity_id
_entity_poly.type
_entity_poly.pdbx_seq_one_letter_code
_entity_poly.pdbx_strand_id
1 'polypeptide(L)'
;MGKYRFMVSSPGALAEFCREYNIPDDVHLELAKKGDTPWGDLDRCPFTVVSIVERGLRFPVQPLICEFLRQTRLCPTQVSNNTYKIINGVAELNRRLGLAEILHQYSLSKNKGGFC
;
A
#
# COMPACT_ATOMS: atom_id res chain seq x y z
N MET A 1 -17.27 -4.96 14.55
CA MET A 1 -17.38 -4.75 13.09
C MET A 1 -16.51 -3.56 12.71
N GLY A 2 -15.78 -3.62 11.59
CA GLY A 2 -14.91 -2.51 11.19
C GLY A 2 -15.71 -1.26 10.80
N LYS A 3 -15.28 -0.09 11.26
CA LYS A 3 -15.93 1.23 11.10
C LYS A 3 -16.46 1.51 9.68
N TYR A 4 -15.74 1.05 8.65
CA TYR A 4 -16.05 1.33 7.24
C TYR A 4 -16.59 0.13 6.46
N ARG A 5 -16.94 -0.98 7.13
CA ARG A 5 -17.38 -2.20 6.44
C ARG A 5 -18.60 -1.97 5.54
N PHE A 6 -19.52 -1.11 5.95
CA PHE A 6 -20.75 -0.82 5.22
C PHE A 6 -20.51 -0.21 3.83
N MET A 7 -19.35 0.44 3.62
CA MET A 7 -18.99 1.05 2.34
C MET A 7 -18.63 0.01 1.27
N VAL A 8 -18.35 -1.24 1.65
CA VAL A 8 -17.87 -2.29 0.73
C VAL A 8 -18.64 -3.61 0.91
N SER A 9 -19.74 -3.61 1.66
CA SER A 9 -20.44 -4.85 2.04
C SER A 9 -21.47 -5.35 1.02
N SER A 10 -21.80 -4.57 0.00
CA SER A 10 -22.71 -4.94 -1.07
C SER A 10 -22.16 -4.46 -2.42
N PRO A 11 -22.59 -5.04 -3.56
CA PRO A 11 -22.16 -4.58 -4.88
C PRO A 11 -22.46 -3.10 -5.14
N GLY A 12 -23.63 -2.61 -4.70
CA GLY A 12 -23.99 -1.19 -4.85
C GLY A 12 -23.11 -0.25 -4.01
N ALA A 13 -22.84 -0.62 -2.76
CA ALA A 13 -21.94 0.16 -1.90
C ALA A 13 -20.51 0.18 -2.45
N LEU A 14 -20.03 -0.97 -2.94
CA LEU A 14 -18.70 -1.09 -3.56
C LEU A 14 -18.58 -0.25 -4.83
N ALA A 15 -19.61 -0.23 -5.68
CA ALA A 15 -19.63 0.62 -6.88
C ALA A 15 -19.58 2.11 -6.52
N GLU A 16 -20.34 2.53 -5.51
CA GLU A 16 -20.28 3.89 -5.01
C GLU A 16 -18.92 4.24 -4.41
N PHE A 17 -18.32 3.32 -3.65
CA PHE A 17 -16.98 3.46 -3.10
C PHE A 17 -15.93 3.64 -4.21
N CYS A 18 -15.96 2.80 -5.26
CA CYS A 18 -15.05 2.94 -6.39
C CYS A 18 -15.14 4.33 -7.03
N ARG A 19 -16.36 4.83 -7.23
CA ARG A 19 -16.60 6.17 -7.78
C ARG A 19 -16.12 7.28 -6.83
N GLU A 20 -16.43 7.20 -5.53
CA GLU A 20 -16.05 8.22 -4.54
C GLU A 20 -14.52 8.35 -4.42
N TYR A 21 -13.80 7.24 -4.49
CA TYR A 21 -12.35 7.21 -4.31
C TYR A 21 -11.56 7.18 -5.64
N ASN A 22 -12.24 7.35 -6.78
CA ASN A 22 -11.66 7.33 -8.13
C ASN A 22 -10.83 6.05 -8.40
N ILE A 23 -11.38 4.89 -8.03
CA ILE A 23 -10.77 3.60 -8.30
C ILE A 23 -10.95 3.30 -9.80
N PRO A 24 -9.86 3.03 -10.54
CA PRO A 24 -9.95 2.69 -11.96
C PRO A 24 -10.77 1.43 -12.24
N ASP A 25 -11.44 1.37 -13.40
CA ASP A 25 -12.31 0.24 -13.79
C ASP A 25 -11.53 -1.08 -13.98
N ASP A 26 -10.23 -0.99 -14.25
CA ASP A 26 -9.32 -2.14 -14.36
C ASP A 26 -8.80 -2.64 -12.99
N VAL A 27 -9.17 -1.98 -11.89
CA VAL A 27 -8.86 -2.42 -10.52
C VAL A 27 -10.06 -3.15 -9.92
N HIS A 28 -9.93 -4.47 -9.78
CA HIS A 28 -10.95 -5.28 -9.11
C HIS A 28 -10.81 -5.23 -7.58
N LEU A 29 -11.86 -4.78 -6.89
CA LEU A 29 -11.94 -4.81 -5.43
C LEU A 29 -12.88 -5.93 -4.97
N GLU A 30 -12.44 -6.74 -4.01
CA GLU A 30 -13.26 -7.76 -3.36
C GLU A 30 -13.12 -7.63 -1.84
N LEU A 31 -14.23 -7.70 -1.11
CA LEU A 31 -14.21 -7.77 0.35
C LEU A 31 -13.83 -9.18 0.79
N ALA A 32 -12.70 -9.33 1.49
CA ALA A 32 -12.24 -10.60 2.03
C ALA A 32 -13.32 -11.28 2.90
N LYS A 33 -13.52 -12.59 2.70
CA LYS A 33 -14.44 -13.39 3.50
C LYS A 33 -13.83 -13.66 4.87
N LYS A 34 -14.68 -14.01 5.83
CA LYS A 34 -14.22 -14.36 7.18
C LYS A 34 -13.34 -15.62 7.09
N GLY A 35 -12.09 -15.50 7.51
CA GLY A 35 -11.11 -16.60 7.47
C GLY A 35 -10.24 -16.62 6.22
N ASP A 36 -10.50 -15.75 5.23
CA ASP A 36 -9.61 -15.62 4.08
C ASP A 36 -8.26 -15.06 4.55
N THR A 37 -7.20 -15.79 4.23
CA THR A 37 -5.84 -15.30 4.36
C THR A 37 -5.41 -14.69 3.05
N PRO A 38 -4.92 -13.45 3.03
CA PRO A 38 -4.49 -12.82 1.79
C PRO A 38 -3.07 -13.27 1.37
N TRP A 39 -2.59 -14.40 1.91
CA TRP A 39 -1.23 -14.89 1.75
C TRP A 39 -1.23 -16.03 0.71
N GLY A 40 -0.37 -15.94 -0.31
CA GLY A 40 -0.11 -17.03 -1.25
C GLY A 40 -0.74 -16.87 -2.64
N ASP A 41 -1.60 -15.88 -2.85
CA ASP A 41 -2.11 -15.49 -4.17
C ASP A 41 -1.31 -14.29 -4.68
N LEU A 42 -0.45 -14.50 -5.69
CA LEU A 42 0.42 -13.46 -6.25
C LEU A 42 -0.36 -12.41 -7.05
N ASP A 43 -1.59 -12.72 -7.45
CA ASP A 43 -2.47 -11.81 -8.19
C ASP A 43 -3.34 -10.96 -7.26
N ARG A 44 -3.27 -11.19 -5.93
CA ARG A 44 -4.02 -10.44 -4.92
C ARG A 44 -3.09 -9.65 -4.00
N CYS A 45 -3.39 -8.36 -3.86
CA CYS A 45 -2.69 -7.49 -2.92
C CYS A 45 -3.69 -6.90 -1.91
N PRO A 46 -3.70 -7.34 -0.64
CA PRO A 46 -4.71 -6.91 0.32
C PRO A 46 -4.43 -5.50 0.85
N PHE A 47 -5.44 -4.62 0.82
CA PHE A 47 -5.40 -3.31 1.48
C PHE A 47 -6.56 -3.16 2.46
N THR A 48 -6.40 -2.30 3.46
CA THR A 48 -7.50 -2.00 4.38
C THR A 48 -8.35 -0.86 3.82
N VAL A 49 -9.68 -0.91 4.01
CA VAL A 49 -10.57 0.22 3.65
C VAL A 49 -10.12 1.52 4.35
N VAL A 50 -9.61 1.42 5.57
CA VAL A 50 -9.06 2.55 6.34
C VAL A 50 -7.90 3.23 5.62
N SER A 51 -7.02 2.46 4.95
CA SER A 51 -5.88 3.03 4.22
C SER A 51 -6.32 3.96 3.08
N ILE A 52 -7.45 3.65 2.43
CA ILE A 52 -8.04 4.47 1.36
C ILE A 52 -8.79 5.67 1.96
N VAL A 53 -9.71 5.41 2.90
CA VAL A 53 -10.61 6.42 3.46
C VAL A 53 -9.86 7.46 4.29
N GLU A 54 -9.06 7.03 5.26
CA GLU A 54 -8.44 7.94 6.24
C GLU A 54 -6.99 8.32 5.90
N ARG A 55 -6.28 7.50 5.11
CA ARG A 55 -4.81 7.60 4.97
C ARG A 55 -4.35 7.97 3.57
N GLY A 56 -5.29 8.19 2.65
CA GLY A 56 -5.01 8.73 1.33
C GLY A 56 -4.35 7.74 0.38
N LEU A 57 -4.46 6.43 0.60
CA LEU A 57 -4.08 5.44 -0.41
C LEU A 57 -5.00 5.63 -1.63
N ARG A 58 -4.41 5.75 -2.82
CA ARG A 58 -5.10 5.94 -4.10
C ARG A 58 -4.53 4.97 -5.13
N PHE A 59 -5.31 4.74 -6.19
CA PHE A 59 -4.94 3.84 -7.28
C PHE A 59 -4.74 4.65 -8.58
N PRO A 60 -3.72 4.34 -9.39
CA PRO A 60 -2.65 3.36 -9.14
C PRO A 60 -1.82 3.71 -7.88
N VAL A 61 -1.32 2.68 -7.18
CA VAL A 61 -0.57 2.86 -5.93
C VAL A 61 0.73 3.61 -6.22
N GLN A 62 1.06 4.57 -5.36
CA GLN A 62 2.23 5.42 -5.54
C GLN A 62 3.52 4.56 -5.56
N PRO A 63 4.47 4.80 -6.49
CA PRO A 63 5.64 3.92 -6.69
C PRO A 63 6.57 3.72 -5.46
N LEU A 64 6.74 4.75 -4.63
CA LEU A 64 7.51 4.68 -3.38
C LEU A 64 6.83 3.74 -2.36
N ILE A 65 5.49 3.63 -2.33
CA ILE A 65 4.79 2.62 -1.52
C ILE A 65 5.12 1.22 -2.06
N CYS A 66 5.03 1.02 -3.38
CA CYS A 66 5.33 -0.27 -4.01
C CYS A 66 6.77 -0.72 -3.70
N GLU A 67 7.72 0.20 -3.85
CA GLU A 67 9.14 -0.06 -3.57
C GLU A 67 9.39 -0.31 -2.07
N PHE A 68 8.74 0.44 -1.18
CA PHE A 68 8.80 0.20 0.26
C PHE A 68 8.31 -1.22 0.62
N LEU A 69 7.15 -1.64 0.10
CA LEU A 69 6.60 -2.98 0.33
C LEU A 69 7.54 -4.06 -0.21
N ARG A 70 8.09 -3.87 -1.41
CA ARG A 70 9.03 -4.80 -2.05
C ARG A 70 10.31 -4.98 -1.23
N GLN A 71 10.91 -3.89 -0.77
CA GLN A 71 12.17 -3.89 -0.01
C GLN A 71 12.00 -4.49 1.38
N THR A 72 10.89 -4.19 2.04
CA THR A 72 10.61 -4.69 3.40
C THR A 72 10.01 -6.10 3.40
N ARG A 73 9.59 -6.61 2.23
CA ARG A 73 8.84 -7.87 2.08
C ARG A 73 7.57 -7.91 2.94
N LEU A 74 6.97 -6.75 3.16
CA LEU A 74 5.72 -6.61 3.88
C LEU A 74 4.55 -6.61 2.88
N CYS A 75 3.46 -7.27 3.24
CA CYS A 75 2.18 -7.03 2.58
C CYS A 75 1.55 -5.74 3.12
N PRO A 76 0.67 -5.08 2.34
CA PRO A 76 0.10 -3.82 2.77
C PRO A 76 -0.70 -3.91 4.09
N THR A 77 -1.27 -5.07 4.40
CA THR A 77 -1.96 -5.32 5.68
C THR A 77 -1.04 -5.42 6.90
N GLN A 78 0.26 -5.66 6.72
CA GLN A 78 1.26 -5.64 7.81
C GLN A 78 1.78 -4.23 8.11
N VAL A 79 1.53 -3.29 7.20
CA VAL A 79 1.98 -1.91 7.33
C VAL A 79 0.99 -1.12 8.16
N SER A 80 1.50 -0.29 9.08
CA SER A 80 0.63 0.60 9.85
C SER A 80 -0.12 1.55 8.91
N ASN A 81 -1.40 1.80 9.18
CA ASN A 81 -2.22 2.69 8.36
C ASN A 81 -1.59 4.10 8.21
N ASN A 82 -0.85 4.59 9.21
CA ASN A 82 -0.16 5.89 9.14
C ASN A 82 1.01 5.91 8.15
N THR A 83 1.65 4.76 7.89
CA THR A 83 2.79 4.67 6.98
C THR A 83 2.41 5.11 5.57
N TYR A 84 1.20 4.80 5.08
CA TYR A 84 0.72 5.27 3.77
C TYR A 84 0.71 6.80 3.67
N LYS A 85 0.20 7.46 4.71
CA LYS A 85 0.15 8.94 4.76
C LYS A 85 1.56 9.54 4.75
N ILE A 86 2.49 8.94 5.50
CA ILE A 86 3.88 9.38 5.56
C ILE A 86 4.56 9.22 4.20
N ILE A 87 4.48 8.03 3.59
CA ILE A 87 5.12 7.75 2.31
C ILE A 87 4.55 8.65 1.21
N ASN A 88 3.22 8.83 1.14
CA ASN A 88 2.61 9.76 0.19
C ASN A 88 3.05 11.22 0.41
N GLY A 89 3.20 11.64 1.67
CA GLY A 89 3.73 12.96 2.00
C GLY A 89 5.18 13.15 1.52
N VAL A 90 6.03 12.14 1.72
CA VAL A 90 7.42 12.13 1.23
C VAL A 90 7.45 12.17 -0.30
N ALA A 91 6.61 11.37 -0.96
CA ALA A 91 6.50 11.35 -2.41
C ALA A 91 6.14 12.72 -2.99
N GLU A 92 5.14 13.39 -2.42
CA GLU A 92 4.72 14.72 -2.86
C GLU A 92 5.79 15.78 -2.58
N LEU A 93 6.48 15.71 -1.43
CA LEU A 93 7.60 16.60 -1.13
C LEU A 93 8.74 16.42 -2.14
N ASN A 94 9.13 15.18 -2.42
CA ASN A 94 10.16 14.85 -3.40
C ASN A 94 9.81 15.41 -4.79
N ARG A 95 8.55 15.25 -5.22
CA ARG A 95 8.06 15.81 -6.49
C ARG A 95 8.21 17.33 -6.54
N ARG A 96 7.88 18.04 -5.45
CA ARG A 96 7.99 19.51 -5.37
C ARG A 96 9.43 20.01 -5.37
N LEU A 97 10.33 19.26 -4.74
CA LEU A 97 11.75 19.63 -4.61
C LEU A 97 12.61 19.11 -5.77
N GLY A 98 12.04 18.35 -6.71
CA GLY A 98 12.81 17.73 -7.80
C GLY A 98 13.75 16.62 -7.32
N LEU A 99 13.48 16.02 -6.16
CA LEU A 99 14.27 14.92 -5.60
C LEU A 99 13.81 13.61 -6.23
N ALA A 100 14.32 13.31 -7.42
CA ALA A 100 14.11 12.01 -8.04
C ALA A 100 14.87 10.94 -7.23
N GLU A 101 14.12 10.01 -6.63
CA GLU A 101 14.61 8.76 -6.04
C GLU A 101 15.67 8.88 -4.92
N ILE A 102 15.24 9.24 -3.71
CA ILE A 102 16.05 9.11 -2.47
C ILE A 102 16.10 7.64 -2.00
N LEU A 103 16.32 6.69 -2.90
CA LEU A 103 16.48 5.28 -2.54
C LEU A 103 17.85 4.74 -2.95
N HIS A 104 18.90 5.53 -2.70
CA HIS A 104 20.24 4.96 -2.54
C HIS A 104 20.36 4.41 -1.12
N GLN A 105 20.26 3.09 -0.99
CA GLN A 105 20.49 2.39 0.28
C GLN A 105 21.91 1.83 0.31
N TYR A 106 22.61 2.05 1.43
CA TYR A 106 23.86 1.36 1.73
C TYR A 106 23.55 0.12 2.57
N SER A 107 24.11 -1.03 2.20
CA SER A 107 24.10 -2.22 3.03
C SER A 107 25.35 -2.23 3.90
N LEU A 108 25.17 -2.35 5.22
CA LEU A 108 26.27 -2.55 6.16
C LEU A 108 26.49 -4.06 6.33
N SER A 109 27.61 -4.57 5.82
CA SER A 109 28.08 -5.93 6.11
C SER A 109 29.30 -5.87 7.02
N LYS A 110 29.40 -6.81 7.96
CA LYS A 110 30.67 -7.05 8.68
C LYS A 110 31.72 -7.43 7.65
N ASN A 111 32.87 -6.76 7.67
CA ASN A 111 34.04 -7.20 6.90
C ASN A 111 34.29 -8.67 7.25
N LYS A 112 34.09 -9.58 6.28
CA LYS A 112 34.68 -10.91 6.38
C LYS A 112 36.17 -10.66 6.23
N GLY A 113 36.87 -10.51 7.35
CA GLY A 113 38.30 -10.24 7.37
C GLY A 113 38.99 -11.18 6.36
N GLY A 114 39.57 -10.58 5.33
CA GLY A 114 40.56 -11.27 4.52
C GLY A 114 41.70 -11.63 5.46
N PHE A 115 42.01 -12.91 5.53
CA PHE A 115 43.32 -13.33 6.00
C PHE A 115 44.33 -12.83 4.96
N CYS A 116 45.25 -11.97 5.39
CA CYS A 116 46.57 -11.89 4.77
C CYS A 116 47.25 -13.28 4.88
#